data_AF-A0A4U9D5W5-F1
#
_entry.id   AF-A0A4U9D5W5-F1
#
_cell.length_a   1.000
_cell.length_b   1.000
_cell.length_c   1.000
_cell.angle_alpha   90.00
_cell.angle_beta   90.00
_cell.angle_gamma   90.00
#
_symmetry.space_group_name_H-M   'P 1'
#
loop_
_entity.id
_entity.type
_entity.pdbx_description
1 polymer ?
#
loop_
_entity_poly.entity_id
_entity_poly.type
_entity_poly.pdbx_seq_one_letter_code
_entity_poly.pdbx_strand_id
1 'polypeptide(L)'
;MIVTILRQQPRAAALVLGLIVANLVAWVWAWQAFGDSGALMAASLLAWGYGLRHAVDADHIAAIDSVTRKMMQQGRRPFGVGAWFSLGHSSIVVLASAAIAATATAFGQQMSWFHDTGSAIGTARFGAVSAADGLYQSGYSAQRLA
;
A
#
# COMPACT_ATOMS: atom_id res chain seq x y z
N MET A 1 6.87 -30.96 6.43
CA MET A 1 5.44 -30.84 6.06
C MET A 1 5.19 -29.78 4.98
N ILE A 2 5.70 -28.55 5.13
CA ILE A 2 5.60 -27.47 4.12
C ILE A 2 6.21 -27.85 2.75
N VAL A 3 7.41 -28.45 2.75
CA VAL A 3 8.10 -28.90 1.52
C VAL A 3 7.27 -29.91 0.72
N THR A 4 6.51 -30.77 1.40
CA THR A 4 5.67 -31.80 0.76
C THR A 4 4.46 -31.18 0.05
N ILE A 5 3.84 -30.15 0.65
CA ILE A 5 2.70 -29.41 0.08
C ILE A 5 3.14 -28.60 -1.15
N LEU A 6 4.32 -27.94 -1.08
CA LEU A 6 4.90 -27.20 -2.20
C LEU A 6 5.19 -28.11 -3.41
N ARG A 7 5.60 -29.36 -3.15
CA ARG A 7 5.92 -30.34 -4.20
C ARG A 7 4.67 -30.90 -4.91
N GLN A 8 3.50 -30.89 -4.26
CA GLN A 8 2.25 -31.37 -4.84
C GLN A 8 1.51 -30.30 -5.68
N GLN A 9 1.87 -29.03 -5.53
CA GLN A 9 1.17 -27.89 -6.16
C GLN A 9 2.20 -26.94 -6.82
N PRO A 10 2.95 -27.40 -7.85
CA PRO A 10 4.09 -26.66 -8.41
C PRO A 10 3.71 -25.28 -8.96
N ARG A 11 2.46 -25.13 -9.43
CA ARG A 11 1.93 -23.85 -9.91
C ARG A 11 1.75 -22.82 -8.79
N ALA A 12 1.30 -23.24 -7.62
CA ALA A 12 1.16 -22.35 -6.46
C ALA A 12 2.54 -21.97 -5.91
N ALA A 13 3.44 -22.95 -5.82
CA ALA A 13 4.82 -22.71 -5.42
C ALA A 13 5.53 -21.71 -6.36
N ALA A 14 5.35 -21.86 -7.68
CA ALA A 14 5.91 -20.94 -8.66
C ALA A 14 5.37 -19.50 -8.52
N LEU A 15 4.07 -19.34 -8.26
CA LEU A 15 3.46 -18.02 -8.02
C LEU A 15 4.05 -17.34 -6.77
N VAL A 16 4.13 -18.08 -5.66
CA VAL A 16 4.70 -17.56 -4.40
C VAL A 16 6.17 -17.21 -4.57
N LEU A 17 6.94 -18.08 -5.23
CA LEU A 17 8.35 -17.81 -5.54
C LEU A 17 8.50 -16.54 -6.39
N GLY A 18 7.67 -16.40 -7.42
CA GLY A 18 7.65 -15.20 -8.27
C GLY A 18 7.37 -13.92 -7.48
N LEU A 19 6.40 -13.94 -6.57
CA LEU A 19 6.08 -12.82 -5.69
C LEU A 19 7.24 -12.44 -4.76
N ILE A 20 7.91 -13.44 -4.18
CA ILE A 20 9.09 -13.22 -3.33
C ILE A 20 10.21 -12.55 -4.14
N VAL A 21 10.50 -13.08 -5.33
CA VAL A 21 11.53 -12.53 -6.23
C VAL A 21 11.18 -11.09 -6.62
N ALA A 22 9.92 -10.82 -7.00
CA ALA A 22 9.49 -9.47 -7.36
C ALA A 22 9.64 -8.48 -6.19
N ASN A 23 9.32 -8.89 -4.96
CA ASN A 23 9.52 -8.06 -3.78
C ASN A 23 11.01 -7.76 -3.52
N LEU A 24 11.89 -8.76 -3.67
CA LEU A 24 13.34 -8.55 -3.54
C LEU A 24 13.87 -7.59 -4.61
N VAL A 25 13.42 -7.74 -5.85
CA VAL A 25 13.79 -6.81 -6.95
C VAL A 25 13.33 -5.39 -6.64
N ALA A 26 12.12 -5.20 -6.12
CA ALA A 26 11.62 -3.89 -5.73
C ALA A 26 12.47 -3.24 -4.62
N TRP A 27 12.89 -4.03 -3.62
CA TRP A 27 13.79 -3.55 -2.55
C TRP A 27 15.19 -3.21 -3.06
N VAL A 28 15.76 -4.02 -3.95
CA VAL A 28 17.04 -3.72 -4.60
C VAL A 28 16.94 -2.43 -5.40
N TRP A 29 15.83 -2.23 -6.13
CA TRP A 29 15.61 -1.02 -6.89
C TRP A 29 15.45 0.21 -5.98
N ALA A 30 14.68 0.10 -4.89
CA ALA A 30 14.56 1.17 -3.90
C ALA A 30 15.92 1.55 -3.29
N TRP A 31 16.76 0.56 -3.00
CA TRP A 31 18.12 0.80 -2.52
C TRP A 31 18.99 1.52 -3.55
N GLN A 32 18.93 1.11 -4.83
CA GLN A 32 19.68 1.78 -5.89
C GLN A 32 19.21 3.21 -6.17
N ALA A 33 17.91 3.48 -6.05
CA ALA A 33 17.33 4.80 -6.31
C ALA A 33 17.45 5.76 -5.13
N PHE A 34 17.35 5.26 -3.90
CA PHE A 34 17.18 6.07 -2.69
C PHE A 34 18.21 5.78 -1.59
N GLY A 35 19.21 4.93 -1.85
CA GLY A 35 20.23 4.48 -0.88
C GLY A 35 20.96 5.63 -0.17
N ASP A 36 21.17 6.74 -0.88
CA ASP A 36 21.91 7.90 -0.36
C ASP A 36 21.05 8.82 0.52
N SER A 37 19.72 8.64 0.56
CA SER A 37 18.78 9.48 1.30
C SER A 37 17.97 8.67 2.30
N GLY A 38 18.33 8.78 3.58
CA GLY A 38 17.61 8.13 4.67
C GLY A 38 16.12 8.51 4.74
N ALA A 39 15.75 9.74 4.35
CA ALA A 39 14.37 10.18 4.31
C ALA A 39 13.53 9.46 3.23
N LEU A 40 14.09 9.27 2.04
CA LEU A 40 13.41 8.54 0.95
C LEU A 40 13.34 7.04 1.23
N MET A 41 14.35 6.49 1.92
CA MET A 41 14.31 5.10 2.40
C MET A 41 13.22 4.90 3.46
N ALA A 42 13.08 5.84 4.41
CA ALA A 42 12.00 5.82 5.39
C ALA A 42 10.62 5.94 4.73
N ALA A 43 10.48 6.80 3.72
CA ALA A 43 9.25 6.90 2.93
C ALA A 43 8.93 5.60 2.19
N SER A 44 9.95 4.91 1.65
CA SER A 44 9.80 3.60 0.99
C SER A 44 9.33 2.51 1.97
N LEU A 45 9.88 2.48 3.18
CA LEU A 45 9.44 1.59 4.27
C LEU A 45 7.99 1.86 4.68
N LEU A 46 7.62 3.12 4.83
CA LEU A 46 6.23 3.50 5.16
C LEU A 46 5.27 3.09 4.04
N ALA A 47 5.62 3.38 2.79
CA ALA A 47 4.83 2.97 1.63
C ALA A 47 4.63 1.44 1.58
N TRP A 48 5.70 0.67 1.83
CA TRP A 48 5.62 -0.79 1.91
C TRP A 48 4.72 -1.25 3.07
N GLY A 49 4.84 -0.63 4.25
CA GLY A 49 3.99 -0.95 5.41
C GLY A 49 2.51 -0.62 5.20
N TYR A 50 2.19 0.54 4.63
CA TYR A 50 0.82 0.90 4.26
C TYR A 50 0.26 -0.03 3.17
N GLY A 51 1.09 -0.43 2.21
CA GLY A 51 0.72 -1.43 1.20
C GLY A 51 0.38 -2.79 1.81
N LEU A 52 1.20 -3.26 2.77
CA LEU A 52 0.91 -4.50 3.50
C LEU A 52 -0.39 -4.42 4.30
N ARG A 53 -0.63 -3.31 4.98
CA ARG A 53 -1.90 -3.08 5.69
C ARG A 53 -3.08 -3.15 4.73
N HIS A 54 -2.98 -2.46 3.60
CA HIS A 54 -4.03 -2.43 2.61
C HIS A 54 -4.34 -3.81 2.03
N ALA A 55 -3.31 -4.64 1.82
CA ALA A 55 -3.49 -6.01 1.34
C ALA A 55 -4.23 -6.93 2.34
N VAL A 56 -4.21 -6.59 3.64
CA VAL A 56 -4.86 -7.36 4.72
C VAL A 56 -6.25 -6.77 5.08
N ASP A 57 -6.71 -5.75 4.36
CA ASP A 57 -8.03 -5.18 4.58
C ASP A 57 -9.15 -6.21 4.35
N ALA A 58 -10.22 -6.10 5.14
CA ALA A 58 -11.28 -7.10 5.21
C ALA A 58 -12.08 -7.25 3.91
N ASP A 59 -12.14 -6.19 3.09
CA ASP A 59 -12.80 -6.18 1.79
C ASP A 59 -12.09 -7.09 0.79
N HIS A 60 -10.76 -7.08 0.75
CA HIS A 60 -9.96 -7.98 -0.08
C HIS A 60 -10.15 -9.44 0.33
N ILE A 61 -10.12 -9.72 1.64
CA ILE A 61 -10.33 -11.06 2.18
C ILE A 61 -11.74 -11.56 1.85
N ALA A 62 -12.77 -10.73 2.08
CA ALA A 62 -14.17 -11.09 1.81
C ALA A 62 -14.45 -11.30 0.32
N ALA A 63 -13.83 -10.51 -0.56
CA ALA A 63 -13.96 -10.67 -2.01
C ALA A 63 -13.35 -11.99 -2.50
N ILE A 64 -12.11 -12.30 -2.08
CA ILE A 64 -11.42 -13.55 -2.46
C ILE A 64 -12.19 -14.76 -1.94
N ASP A 65 -12.64 -14.72 -0.69
CA ASP A 65 -13.44 -15.80 -0.08
C ASP A 65 -14.75 -16.03 -0.85
N SER A 66 -15.48 -14.96 -1.19
CA SER A 66 -16.74 -15.06 -1.93
C SER A 66 -16.56 -15.67 -3.33
N VAL A 67 -15.52 -15.27 -4.06
CA VAL A 67 -15.22 -15.84 -5.39
C VAL A 67 -14.75 -17.30 -5.28
N THR A 68 -13.92 -17.60 -4.28
CA THR A 68 -13.41 -18.96 -4.03
C THR A 68 -14.54 -19.91 -3.69
N ARG A 69 -15.43 -19.52 -2.77
CA ARG A 69 -16.63 -20.28 -2.41
C ARG A 69 -17.55 -20.49 -3.61
N LYS A 70 -17.77 -19.45 -4.43
CA LYS A 70 -18.57 -19.55 -5.66
C LYS A 70 -17.97 -20.53 -6.69
N MET A 71 -16.65 -20.53 -6.86
CA MET A 71 -15.97 -21.49 -7.75
C MET A 71 -16.04 -22.92 -7.22
N MET A 72 -15.89 -23.12 -5.91
CA MET A 72 -16.02 -24.42 -5.28
C MET A 72 -17.44 -24.98 -5.40
N GLN A 73 -18.47 -24.14 -5.25
CA GLN A 73 -19.88 -24.51 -5.49
C GLN A 73 -20.15 -24.93 -6.94
N GLN A 74 -19.38 -24.39 -7.90
CA GLN A 74 -19.42 -24.77 -9.31
C GLN A 74 -18.53 -26.00 -9.63
N GLY A 75 -17.96 -26.66 -8.63
CA GLY A 75 -17.08 -27.82 -8.80
C GLY A 75 -15.71 -27.50 -9.41
N ARG A 76 -15.35 -26.22 -9.55
CA ARG A 76 -14.05 -25.80 -10.09
C ARG A 76 -13.02 -25.66 -8.98
N ARG A 77 -11.75 -25.97 -9.28
CA ARG A 77 -10.63 -25.75 -8.35
C ARG A 77 -10.14 -24.30 -8.46
N PRO A 78 -10.29 -23.46 -7.43
CA PRO A 78 -9.95 -22.04 -7.48
C PRO A 78 -8.43 -21.84 -7.35
N PHE A 79 -7.70 -22.10 -8.43
CA PHE A 79 -6.25 -21.92 -8.48
C PHE A 79 -5.92 -20.50 -8.98
N GLY A 80 -5.16 -19.73 -8.19
CA GLY A 80 -4.65 -18.41 -8.62
C GLY A 80 -5.68 -17.28 -8.71
N VAL A 81 -6.91 -17.48 -8.21
CA VAL A 81 -7.98 -16.45 -8.21
C VAL A 81 -7.56 -15.21 -7.43
N GLY A 82 -6.94 -15.39 -6.25
CA GLY A 82 -6.43 -14.27 -5.45
C GLY A 82 -5.33 -13.48 -6.15
N ALA A 83 -4.45 -14.16 -6.91
CA ALA A 83 -3.38 -13.50 -7.67
C ALA A 83 -3.94 -12.62 -8.80
N TRP A 84 -4.94 -13.13 -9.55
CA TRP A 84 -5.60 -12.35 -10.60
C TRP A 84 -6.45 -11.20 -10.06
N PHE A 85 -7.10 -11.38 -8.91
CA PHE A 85 -7.83 -10.31 -8.23
C PHE A 85 -6.88 -9.19 -7.78
N SER A 86 -5.77 -9.54 -7.13
CA SER A 86 -4.75 -8.58 -6.70
C SER A 86 -4.09 -7.87 -7.89
N LEU A 87 -3.80 -8.58 -8.99
CA LEU A 87 -3.27 -7.98 -10.23
C LEU A 87 -4.25 -6.97 -10.86
N GLY A 88 -5.54 -7.30 -10.91
CA GLY A 88 -6.57 -6.41 -11.46
C GLY A 88 -6.82 -5.17 -10.61
N HIS A 89 -6.84 -5.32 -9.28
CA HIS A 89 -6.98 -4.17 -8.38
C HIS A 89 -5.73 -3.28 -8.41
N SER A 90 -4.53 -3.88 -8.42
CA SER A 90 -3.29 -3.12 -8.47
C SER A 90 -3.13 -2.35 -9.79
N SER A 91 -3.56 -2.92 -10.92
CA SER A 91 -3.43 -2.25 -12.22
C SER A 91 -4.29 -1.00 -12.33
N ILE A 92 -5.52 -1.00 -11.80
CA ILE A 92 -6.35 0.20 -11.82
C ILE A 92 -5.79 1.30 -10.91
N VAL A 93 -5.23 0.93 -9.76
CA VAL A 93 -4.58 1.88 -8.83
C VAL A 93 -3.35 2.48 -9.49
N VAL A 94 -2.47 1.67 -10.09
CA VAL A 94 -1.26 2.17 -10.79
C VAL A 94 -1.62 3.09 -11.94
N LEU A 95 -2.63 2.74 -12.75
CA LEU A 95 -3.10 3.60 -13.83
C LEU A 95 -3.68 4.92 -13.33
N ALA A 96 -4.48 4.88 -12.26
CA ALA A 96 -5.02 6.08 -11.63
C ALA A 96 -3.90 6.98 -11.08
N SER A 97 -2.92 6.41 -10.38
CA SER A 97 -1.75 7.13 -9.88
C SER A 97 -0.93 7.75 -11.02
N ALA A 98 -0.70 7.01 -12.11
CA ALA A 98 0.00 7.52 -13.28
C ALA A 98 -0.78 8.66 -13.95
N ALA A 99 -2.11 8.54 -14.07
CA ALA A 99 -2.97 9.59 -14.61
C ALA A 99 -2.94 10.85 -13.74
N ILE A 100 -2.99 10.71 -12.42
CA ILE A 100 -2.86 11.83 -11.47
C ILE A 100 -1.48 12.48 -11.60
N ALA A 101 -0.40 11.70 -11.66
CA ALA A 101 0.95 12.22 -11.82
C ALA A 101 1.15 12.95 -13.17
N ALA A 102 0.63 12.39 -14.26
CA ALA A 102 0.64 13.01 -15.58
C ALA A 102 -0.17 14.31 -15.60
N THR A 103 -1.32 14.33 -14.95
CA THR A 103 -2.15 15.53 -14.80
C THR A 103 -1.41 16.58 -13.97
N ALA A 104 -0.86 16.22 -12.82
CA ALA A 104 -0.11 17.12 -11.95
C ALA A 104 1.12 17.73 -12.66
N THR A 105 1.82 16.96 -13.49
CA THR A 105 2.98 17.45 -14.26
C THR A 105 2.55 18.31 -15.45
N ALA A 106 1.45 17.96 -16.14
CA ALA A 106 0.89 18.75 -17.24
C ALA A 106 0.34 20.12 -16.76
N PHE A 107 -0.31 20.16 -15.60
CA PHE A 107 -0.77 21.41 -14.98
C PHE A 107 0.33 22.14 -14.19
N GLY A 108 1.46 21.47 -13.89
CA GLY A 108 2.58 22.04 -13.14
C GLY A 108 3.23 23.27 -13.79
N GLN A 109 3.14 23.42 -15.13
CA GLN A 109 3.67 24.61 -15.82
C GLN A 109 2.83 25.89 -15.62
N GLN A 110 1.61 25.81 -15.08
CA GLN A 110 0.73 26.96 -14.84
C GLN A 110 0.45 27.27 -13.37
N MET A 111 1.08 26.56 -12.42
CA MET A 111 0.58 26.50 -11.03
C MET A 111 1.61 26.80 -9.94
N SER A 112 2.13 28.03 -9.92
CA SER A 112 2.70 28.61 -8.70
C SER A 112 1.64 28.78 -7.59
N TRP A 113 0.40 29.13 -7.94
CA TRP A 113 -0.68 29.41 -6.98
C TRP A 113 -1.25 28.16 -6.26
N PHE A 114 -1.25 26.98 -6.90
CA PHE A 114 -1.73 25.75 -6.25
C PHE A 114 -0.71 25.12 -5.30
N HIS A 115 0.59 25.36 -5.50
CA HIS A 115 1.62 24.86 -4.60
C HIS A 115 1.54 25.56 -3.24
N ASP A 116 1.38 26.89 -3.24
CA ASP A 116 1.19 27.68 -2.03
C ASP A 116 -0.14 27.36 -1.33
N THR A 117 -1.24 27.28 -2.08
CA THR A 117 -2.57 26.99 -1.51
C THR A 117 -2.68 25.55 -1.02
N GLY A 118 -2.15 24.59 -1.79
CA GLY A 118 -2.16 23.17 -1.44
C GLY A 118 -1.24 22.84 -0.27
N SER A 119 -0.04 23.43 -0.23
CA SER A 119 0.86 23.34 0.92
C SER A 119 0.25 24.01 2.14
N ALA A 120 -0.35 25.19 2.01
CA ALA A 120 -0.99 25.88 3.14
C ALA A 120 -2.16 25.09 3.73
N ILE A 121 -3.02 24.50 2.89
CA ILE A 121 -4.13 23.65 3.35
C ILE A 121 -3.60 22.37 4.00
N GLY A 122 -2.58 21.74 3.42
CA GLY A 122 -1.93 20.55 3.96
C GLY A 122 -1.30 20.81 5.33
N THR A 123 -0.46 21.85 5.44
CA THR A 123 0.19 22.27 6.69
C THR A 123 -0.83 22.72 7.73
N ALA A 124 -1.90 23.43 7.34
CA ALA A 124 -2.95 23.84 8.28
C ALA A 124 -3.69 22.64 8.87
N ARG A 125 -4.05 21.63 8.04
CA ARG A 125 -4.71 20.42 8.56
C ARG A 125 -3.79 19.59 9.45
N PHE A 126 -2.52 19.42 9.06
CA PHE A 126 -1.54 18.70 9.87
C PHE A 126 -1.24 19.42 11.19
N GLY A 127 -1.11 20.76 11.16
CA GLY A 127 -0.91 21.59 12.34
C GLY A 127 -2.10 21.58 13.29
N ALA A 128 -3.34 21.60 12.76
CA ALA A 128 -4.55 21.53 13.58
C ALA A 128 -4.67 20.18 14.30
N VAL A 129 -4.35 19.07 13.62
CA VAL A 129 -4.33 17.74 14.25
C VAL A 129 -3.24 17.65 15.32
N SER A 130 -2.02 18.11 15.01
CA SER A 130 -0.91 18.09 15.97
C SER A 130 -1.14 19.00 17.20
N ALA A 131 -1.82 20.13 17.02
CA ALA A 131 -2.21 21.01 18.12
C ALA A 131 -3.33 20.41 18.98
N ALA A 132 -4.29 19.72 18.36
CA ALA A 132 -5.33 18.98 19.09
C ALA A 132 -4.73 17.85 19.94
N ASP A 133 -3.77 17.10 19.39
CA ASP A 133 -3.03 16.06 20.12
C ASP A 133 -2.21 16.65 21.29
N GLY A 134 -1.53 17.78 21.07
CA GLY A 134 -0.75 18.47 22.11
C GLY A 134 -1.61 19.01 23.26
N LEU A 135 -2.79 19.57 22.97
CA LEU A 135 -3.75 20.01 23.98
C LEU A 135 -4.33 18.84 24.78
N TYR A 136 -4.60 17.71 24.11
CA TYR A 136 -5.06 16.49 24.76
C TYR A 136 -4.02 15.93 25.75
N GLN A 137 -2.74 15.91 25.36
CA GLN A 137 -1.66 15.46 26.23
C GLN A 137 -1.40 16.41 27.42
N SER A 138 -1.49 17.72 27.20
CA SER A 138 -1.37 18.72 28.28
C SER A 138 -2.47 18.56 29.33
N GLY A 139 -3.71 18.27 28.90
CA GLY A 139 -4.83 17.99 29.79
C GLY A 139 -4.64 16.72 30.62
N TYR A 140 -4.14 15.65 30.00
CA TYR A 140 -3.82 14.39 30.69
C TYR A 140 -2.69 14.54 31.71
N SER A 141 -1.68 15.37 31.45
CA SER A 141 -0.60 15.63 32.42
C SER A 141 -1.07 16.46 33.62
N ALA A 142 -2.02 17.38 33.42
CA ALA A 142 -2.57 18.19 34.50
C ALA A 142 -3.47 17.37 35.45
N GLN A 143 -4.19 16.37 34.94
CA GLN A 143 -5.04 15.48 35.74
C GLN A 143 -4.27 14.35 36.45
N ARG A 144 -3.06 14.01 35.99
CA ARG A 144 -2.21 12.98 36.63
C ARG A 144 -1.41 13.52 37.82
N LEU A 145 -1.32 14.84 37.97
CA LEU A 145 -0.59 15.53 39.04
C LEU A 145 -1.52 16.15 40.12
N ALA A 146 -2.83 15.96 40.00
CA ALA A 146 -3.85 16.33 40.98
C ALA A 146 -4.37 15.08 41.70
#